data_AF-A0A1G3FAQ4-F1
#
_entry.id   AF-A0A1G3FAQ4-F1
#
_cell.length_a   1.000
_cell.length_b   1.000
_cell.length_c   1.000
_cell.angle_alpha   90.00
_cell.angle_beta   90.00
_cell.angle_gamma   90.00
#
_symmetry.space_group_name_H-M   'P 1'
#
loop_
_entity.id
_entity.type
_entity.pdbx_description
1 polymer ?
#
loop_
_entity_poly.entity_id
_entity_poly.type
_entity_poly.pdbx_seq_one_letter_code
_entity_poly.pdbx_strand_id
1 'polypeptide(L)' 'MVKENGVQYPLQAWVEGHYARDCGEPREKCPYEPGSTMALAWHRGWCNREQVDSTKGPAAEAGD' A
#
# COMPACT_ATOMS: atom_id res chain seq x y z
N MET A 1 -10.68 -13.29 24.99
CA MET A 1 -9.33 -12.74 24.71
C MET A 1 -9.01 -13.12 23.27
N VAL A 2 -9.29 -12.21 22.32
CA VAL A 2 -8.93 -12.44 20.91
C VAL A 2 -7.41 -12.43 20.85
N LYS A 3 -6.82 -13.57 20.47
CA LYS A 3 -5.40 -13.64 20.15
C LYS A 3 -5.25 -12.93 18.81
N GLU A 4 -4.99 -11.62 18.85
CA GLU A 4 -4.68 -10.84 17.67
C GLU A 4 -3.39 -11.39 17.07
N ASN A 5 -3.59 -12.19 16.02
CA ASN A 5 -2.55 -12.79 15.22
C ASN A 5 -1.64 -11.67 14.70
N GLY A 6 -0.37 -11.65 15.13
CA GLY A 6 0.64 -10.71 14.65
C GLY A 6 0.90 -10.73 13.13
N VAL A 7 0.13 -11.51 12.36
CA VAL A 7 0.10 -11.57 10.90
C VAL A 7 -0.92 -10.58 10.31
N GLN A 8 -1.99 -10.21 11.02
CA GLN A 8 -2.95 -9.19 10.55
C GLN A 8 -2.36 -7.77 10.61
N TYR A 9 -1.51 -7.51 11.62
CA TYR A 9 -0.91 -6.19 11.85
C TYR A 9 0.00 -5.73 10.68
N PRO A 10 0.89 -6.57 10.12
CA PRO A 10 1.71 -6.19 8.98
C PRO A 10 0.92 -6.05 7.67
N LEU A 11 -0.14 -6.84 7.46
CA LEU A 11 -0.95 -6.74 6.25
C LEU A 11 -1.74 -5.42 6.22
N GLN A 12 -2.31 -5.00 7.36
CA GLN A 12 -3.01 -3.72 7.46
C GLN A 12 -2.08 -2.55 7.12
N ALA A 13 -0.89 -2.51 7.72
CA ALA A 13 0.11 -1.47 7.44
C ALA A 13 0.46 -1.41 5.95
N TRP A 14 0.61 -2.56 5.30
CA TRP A 14 0.86 -2.65 3.86
C TRP A 14 -0.28 -2.06 3.01
N VAL A 15 -1.54 -2.36 3.33
CA VAL A 15 -2.71 -1.80 2.63
C VAL A 15 -2.79 -0.28 2.82
N GLU A 16 -2.56 0.22 4.04
CA GLU A 16 -2.55 1.66 4.33
C GLU A 16 -1.44 2.39 3.57
N GLY A 17 -0.27 1.78 3.41
CA GLY A 17 0.82 2.34 2.62
C GLY A 17 0.46 2.48 1.16
N HIS A 18 -0.20 1.47 0.59
CA HIS A 18 -0.72 1.52 -0.78
C HIS A 18 -1.75 2.65 -0.95
N TYR A 19 -2.70 2.76 -0.02
CA TYR A 19 -3.73 3.80 -0.06
C TYR A 19 -3.15 5.22 0.06
N ALA A 20 -2.19 5.43 0.98
CA ALA A 20 -1.52 6.71 1.15
C ALA A 20 -0.86 7.16 -0.17
N ARG A 21 -0.21 6.24 -0.88
CA ARG A 21 0.36 6.51 -2.19
C ARG A 21 -0.70 6.88 -3.23
N ASP A 22 -1.80 6.14 -3.31
CA ASP A 22 -2.91 6.43 -4.24
C ASP A 22 -3.53 7.82 -3.98
N CYS A 23 -3.53 8.28 -2.73
CA CYS A 23 -3.93 9.63 -2.35
C CYS A 23 -2.86 10.71 -2.60
N GLY A 24 -1.66 10.34 -3.11
CA GLY A 24 -0.56 11.27 -3.32
C GLY A 24 0.15 11.71 -2.04
N GLU A 25 -0.04 10.98 -0.93
CA GLU A 25 0.59 11.30 0.35
C GLU A 25 2.09 10.94 0.30
N PRO A 26 2.96 11.79 0.88
CA PRO A 26 4.39 11.54 0.93
C PRO A 26 4.73 10.33 1.81
N ARG A 27 5.85 9.66 1.51
CA ARG A 27 6.31 8.47 2.25
C ARG A 27 6.65 8.79 3.72
N GLU A 28 7.01 10.03 4.00
CA GLU A 28 7.37 10.56 5.32
C GLU A 28 6.17 10.62 6.28
N LYS A 29 4.94 10.53 5.77
CA LYS A 29 3.71 10.48 6.58
C LYS A 29 3.39 9.10 7.17
N CYS A 30 4.34 8.16 7.14
CA CYS A 30 4.17 6.85 7.77
C CYS A 30 3.77 7.02 9.25
N PRO A 31 2.61 6.49 9.69
CA PRO A 31 2.11 6.70 11.05
C PRO A 31 2.78 5.77 12.09
N TYR A 32 3.62 4.85 11.64
CA TYR A 32 4.22 3.82 12.46
C TYR A 32 5.62 4.20 12.95
N GLU A 33 6.00 3.67 14.12
CA GLU A 33 7.33 3.90 14.68
C GLU A 33 8.44 3.50 13.69
N PRO A 34 9.42 4.36 13.43
CA PRO A 34 10.55 4.04 12.55
C PRO A 34 11.26 2.75 12.97
N GLY A 35 11.50 1.85 12.01
CA GLY A 35 12.16 0.57 12.27
C GLY A 35 11.23 -0.55 12.76
N SER A 36 9.97 -0.26 13.07
CA SER A 36 8.98 -1.30 13.36
C SER A 36 8.64 -2.14 12.13
N THR A 37 8.20 -3.38 12.35
CA THR A 37 7.68 -4.26 11.28
C THR A 37 6.52 -3.61 10.52
N MET A 38 5.73 -2.76 11.20
CA MET A 38 4.64 -2.01 10.56
C MET A 38 5.13 -0.92 9.64
N ALA A 39 6.12 -0.12 10.06
CA ALA A 39 6.72 0.90 9.20
C ALA A 39 7.33 0.25 7.95
N LEU A 40 7.99 -0.91 8.10
CA LEU A 40 8.51 -1.67 6.96
C LEU A 40 7.39 -2.14 6.02
N ALA A 41 6.29 -2.68 6.56
CA ALA A 41 5.17 -3.14 5.76
C ALA A 41 4.45 -1.99 5.04
N TRP A 42 4.22 -0.87 5.73
CA TRP A 42 3.64 0.35 5.16
C TRP A 42 4.49 0.92 4.03
N HIS A 43 5.81 1.05 4.24
CA HIS A 43 6.71 1.50 3.17
C HIS A 43 6.73 0.55 1.97
N ARG A 44 6.61 -0.77 2.19
CA ARG A 44 6.48 -1.74 1.10
C ARG A 44 5.18 -1.56 0.31
N GLY A 45 4.07 -1.27 1.01
CA GLY A 45 2.80 -0.95 0.38
C GLY A 45 2.88 0.32 -0.47
N TRP A 46 3.44 1.38 0.11
CA TRP A 46 3.61 2.68 -0.55
C TRP A 46 4.55 2.60 -1.77
N CYS A 47 5.66 1.88 -1.67
CA CYS A 47 6.63 1.73 -2.75
C CYS A 47 6.16 0.82 -3.90
N ASN A 48 5.16 -0.04 -3.70
CA ASN A 48 4.75 -1.01 -4.72
C ASN A 48 4.13 -0.30 -5.93
N ARG A 49 4.93 -0.09 -6.97
CA ARG A 49 4.54 0.57 -8.24
C ARG A 49 3.99 -0.43 -9.26
N GLU A 50 4.24 -1.73 -9.06
CA GLU A 50 4.32 -2.68 -10.17
C GLU A 50 3.05 -3.49 -10.44
N GLN A 51 1.97 -3.30 -9.67
CA GLN A 51 0.70 -3.99 -9.96
C GLN A 51 -0.42 -3.08 -10.50
N VAL A 52 -0.27 -1.76 -10.44
CA VAL A 52 -1.28 -0.83 -11.00
C VAL A 52 -1.05 -0.55 -12.49
N ASP A 53 0.20 -0.53 -12.96
CA ASP A 53 0.51 -0.33 -14.40
C ASP A 53 0.13 -1.54 -15.28
N SER A 54 -0.03 -2.75 -14.71
CA SER A 54 -0.59 -3.91 -15.45
C SER A 54 -2.12 -3.87 -15.60
N THR A 55 -2.80 -2.93 -14.92
CA THR A 55 -4.22 -2.62 -15.16
C THR A 55 -4.37 -1.36 -16.02
N LYS A 56 -3.30 -0.91 -16.70
CA LYS A 56 -3.44 -0.07 -17.88
C LYS A 56 -3.91 -0.97 -19.03
N GLY A 57 -5.22 -1.24 -19.03
CA GLY A 57 -5.90 -1.85 -20.16
C GLY A 57 -5.55 -1.09 -21.45
N PRO A 58 -5.60 -1.74 -22.63
CA PRO A 58 -5.47 -1.02 -23.88
C PRO A 58 -6.53 0.08 -23.88
N ALA A 59 -6.02 1.29 -24.11
CA ALA A 59 -6.76 2.53 -24.11
C ALA A 59 -7.98 2.47 -25.03
N ALA A 60 -9.02 3.17 -24.59
CA ALA A 60 -9.93 3.96 -25.39
C ALA A 60 -10.65 3.27 -26.57
N GLU A 61 -11.97 3.33 -26.46
CA GLU A 61 -12.92 3.26 -27.57
C GLU A 61 -12.43 4.09 -28.77
N ALA A 62 -12.44 3.46 -29.95
CA ALA A 62 -12.58 4.14 -31.22
C ALA A 62 -13.62 3.35 -32.01
N GLY A 63 -14.82 3.92 -32.11
CA GLY A 63 -15.93 3.38 -32.89
C GLY A 63 -15.72 3.50 -34.40
N ASP A 64 -16.39 2.63 -35.16
CA ASP A 64 -17.53 2.91 -36.04
C ASP A 64 -18.16 1.56 -36.41
#